data_AF-A0A919N5X6-F1
#
_entry.id   AF-A0A919N5X6-F1
#
_cell.length_a   1.000
_cell.length_b   1.000
_cell.length_c   1.000
_cell.angle_alpha   90.00
_cell.angle_beta   90.00
_cell.angle_gamma   90.00
#
_symmetry.space_group_name_H-M   'P 1'
#
loop_
_entity.id
_entity.type
_entity.pdbx_description
1 polymer ?
#
loop_
_entity_poly.entity_id
_entity_poly.type
_entity_poly.pdbx_seq_one_letter_code
_entity_poly.pdbx_strand_id
1 'polypeptide(L)'
;MTNSDVTSARTDVPAASQMMCADSLGRTLLAMAVPPAQRRAGQLQRIPVLGRRGELPEDQRRVLLAAEAVDEAVPLSGIDHVDTEAVASWIVRHFTAGRYPAVVLGSAHGAAVHLAAACDAAWLPTAFTLTAPWPGGDAADWAAAMDWGAALAERILARNPDVTVRQVHDPVARGPLCAATVSLQIRWRALPAAYRDFLTSRAGSIVLVRDLRTWPVRDGPLRYGFQIGSPAGGWTPDDYHTRNPVLQRLLRGIGAGGDWRTPCETAPRQYADTGGEPALDRELRQLTDDFHRVLYTEPQALSAGVADLHRDWSHGRHAVITTGRMIDPWRVVEGRAVPYWCESSSRSVTDAAQLWLAGSRPFDTITVLPEPPGVFQDDTAGLTHWRAVANFARGHGHVDSLIARRYPLLPSAPGHASQRFDGGVPGPQPGPLPAAAAMRRLACGPPGTELLVV
;
A
#
# COMPACT_ATOMS: atom_id res chain seq x y z
N MET A 1 -31.02 48.79 -0.53
CA MET A 1 -29.79 48.87 -1.36
C MET A 1 -28.95 47.66 -1.04
N THR A 2 -28.61 46.94 -2.10
CA THR A 2 -28.01 45.61 -2.17
C THR A 2 -26.61 45.57 -1.54
N ASN A 3 -26.40 44.65 -0.59
CA ASN A 3 -25.06 44.28 -0.15
C ASN A 3 -24.68 42.99 -0.88
N SER A 4 -24.00 43.18 -2.01
CA SER A 4 -23.45 42.12 -2.85
C SER A 4 -22.01 41.87 -2.43
N ASP A 5 -21.79 41.18 -1.32
CA ASP A 5 -20.49 40.55 -1.05
C ASP A 5 -20.56 39.11 -1.53
N VAL A 6 -20.29 38.97 -2.84
CA VAL A 6 -19.92 37.70 -3.45
C VAL A 6 -18.66 37.25 -2.75
N THR A 7 -18.81 36.27 -1.86
CA THR A 7 -17.72 35.53 -1.25
C THR A 7 -16.90 34.94 -2.40
N SER A 8 -15.71 35.49 -2.63
CA SER A 8 -14.77 34.90 -3.58
C SER A 8 -14.43 33.50 -3.07
N ALA A 9 -14.95 32.49 -3.73
CA ALA A 9 -14.50 31.13 -3.55
C ALA A 9 -13.01 31.12 -3.90
N ARG A 10 -12.14 31.07 -2.89
CA ARG A 10 -10.74 30.69 -3.11
C ARG A 10 -10.78 29.32 -3.76
N THR A 11 -10.49 29.27 -5.05
CA THR A 11 -10.03 28.04 -5.73
C THR A 11 -8.71 27.66 -5.09
N ASP A 12 -8.78 27.04 -3.90
CA ASP A 12 -7.63 26.45 -3.23
C ASP A 12 -7.23 25.22 -4.05
N VAL A 13 -6.29 25.43 -4.98
CA VAL A 13 -5.63 24.36 -5.73
C VAL A 13 -4.98 23.43 -4.70
N PRO A 14 -5.35 22.14 -4.65
CA PRO A 14 -4.77 21.22 -3.68
C PRO A 14 -3.28 21.09 -3.91
N ALA A 15 -2.48 21.12 -2.84
CA ALA A 15 -1.06 20.84 -2.94
C ALA A 15 -0.84 19.38 -3.40
N ALA A 16 0.24 19.10 -4.13
CA ALA A 16 0.57 17.74 -4.57
C ALA A 16 0.60 16.72 -3.40
N SER A 17 1.02 17.16 -2.21
CA SER A 17 1.01 16.35 -0.99
C SER A 17 -0.40 16.02 -0.47
N GLN A 18 -1.43 16.76 -0.86
CA GLN A 18 -2.83 16.53 -0.51
C GLN A 18 -3.55 15.65 -1.54
N MET A 19 -3.03 15.57 -2.78
CA MET A 19 -3.61 14.72 -3.83
C MET A 19 -3.37 13.22 -3.59
N MET A 20 -2.26 12.87 -2.94
CA MET A 20 -2.00 11.49 -2.50
C MET A 20 -2.59 11.26 -1.11
N CYS A 21 -3.59 10.38 -1.03
CA CYS A 21 -4.31 10.00 0.18
C CYS A 21 -3.35 9.72 1.33
N ALA A 22 -3.57 10.41 2.46
CA ALA A 22 -2.73 10.34 3.65
C ALA A 22 -2.67 8.93 4.27
N ASP A 23 -3.75 8.17 4.11
CA ASP A 23 -3.88 6.79 4.58
C ASP A 23 -3.36 5.74 3.60
N SER A 24 -3.01 6.10 2.37
CA SER A 24 -2.57 5.10 1.39
C SER A 24 -1.26 4.43 1.83
N LEU A 25 -1.19 3.10 1.66
CA LEU A 25 0.02 2.32 1.92
C LEU A 25 1.22 2.91 1.15
N GLY A 26 1.03 3.27 -0.12
CA GLY A 26 2.07 3.85 -0.96
C GLY A 26 2.68 5.14 -0.38
N ARG A 27 1.90 5.98 0.31
CA ARG A 27 2.41 7.21 0.92
C ARG A 27 3.28 6.91 2.13
N THR A 28 2.86 5.98 2.98
CA THR A 28 3.68 5.53 4.12
C THR A 28 4.96 4.86 3.64
N LEU A 29 4.87 3.99 2.64
CA LEU A 29 6.04 3.33 2.04
C LEU A 29 7.01 4.34 1.43
N LEU A 30 6.53 5.39 0.75
CA LEU A 30 7.37 6.47 0.25
C LEU A 30 8.14 7.16 1.38
N ALA A 31 7.48 7.48 2.50
CA ALA A 31 8.12 8.10 3.64
C ALA A 31 9.15 7.17 4.31
N MET A 32 8.85 5.87 4.39
CA MET A 32 9.74 4.85 5.00
C MET A 32 10.91 4.46 4.09
N ALA A 33 10.78 4.62 2.77
CA ALA A 33 11.85 4.41 1.80
C ALA A 33 12.99 5.42 1.94
N VAL A 34 12.73 6.58 2.54
CA VAL A 34 13.76 7.61 2.78
C VAL A 34 14.62 7.21 4.01
N PRO A 35 15.96 7.32 3.93
CA PRO A 35 16.83 7.06 5.08
C PRO A 35 16.44 7.90 6.29
N PRO A 36 16.54 7.37 7.54
CA PRO A 36 16.09 8.07 8.75
C PRO A 36 16.58 9.51 8.88
N ALA A 37 17.85 9.77 8.55
CA ALA A 37 18.47 11.11 8.63
C ALA A 37 17.87 12.15 7.65
N GLN A 38 17.14 11.70 6.62
CA GLN A 38 16.56 12.54 5.57
C GLN A 38 15.02 12.62 5.66
N ARG A 39 14.40 11.89 6.60
CA ARG A 39 12.93 11.85 6.73
C ARG A 39 12.38 13.20 7.17
N ARG A 40 11.23 13.57 6.60
CA ARG A 40 10.50 14.78 7.01
C ARG A 40 9.78 14.54 8.33
N ALA A 41 9.89 15.50 9.25
CA ALA A 41 9.24 15.43 10.56
C ALA A 41 7.70 15.25 10.43
N GLY A 42 7.11 14.51 11.36
CA GLY A 42 5.65 14.38 11.50
C GLY A 42 4.95 13.42 10.52
N GLN A 43 5.54 13.09 9.36
CA GLN A 43 4.89 12.20 8.37
C GLN A 43 4.54 10.81 8.94
N LEU A 44 5.39 10.29 9.84
CA LEU A 44 5.23 8.95 10.41
C LEU A 44 4.46 8.93 11.73
N GLN A 45 4.04 10.09 12.25
CA GLN A 45 3.31 10.20 13.53
C GLN A 45 1.79 10.18 13.34
N ARG A 46 1.32 10.17 12.09
CA ARG A 46 -0.10 10.19 11.76
C ARG A 46 -0.73 8.81 11.97
N ILE A 47 -1.83 8.76 12.73
CA ILE A 47 -2.68 7.57 12.91
C ILE A 47 -3.69 7.50 11.76
N PRO A 48 -3.88 6.33 11.10
CA PRO A 48 -4.86 6.17 10.03
C PRO A 48 -6.30 6.46 10.48
N VAL A 49 -7.16 7.00 9.59
CA VAL A 49 -8.52 7.42 9.95
C VAL A 49 -9.31 6.27 10.56
N LEU A 50 -9.32 5.10 9.93
CA LEU A 50 -10.02 3.90 10.43
C LEU A 50 -9.66 3.52 11.86
N GLY A 51 -8.50 3.92 12.36
CA GLY A 51 -8.05 3.62 13.70
C GLY A 51 -8.28 4.67 14.77
N ARG A 52 -8.89 5.78 14.42
CA ARG A 52 -9.15 6.87 15.36
C ARG A 52 -10.42 6.60 16.14
N ARG A 53 -10.57 7.36 17.22
CA ARG A 53 -11.80 7.43 18.03
C ARG A 53 -12.23 6.09 18.63
N GLY A 54 -11.27 5.24 18.98
CA GLY A 54 -11.53 3.92 19.59
C GLY A 54 -12.23 3.96 20.93
N GLU A 55 -12.23 5.12 21.58
CA GLU A 55 -12.92 5.40 22.84
C GLU A 55 -14.43 5.61 22.68
N LEU A 56 -14.93 5.82 21.46
CA LEU A 56 -16.33 6.14 21.21
C LEU A 56 -17.18 4.90 20.92
N PRO A 57 -18.50 4.93 21.23
CA PRO A 57 -19.45 3.95 20.72
C PRO A 57 -19.41 3.88 19.19
N GLU A 58 -19.55 2.68 18.63
CA GLU A 58 -19.32 2.43 17.19
C GLU A 58 -20.18 3.33 16.28
N ASP A 59 -21.45 3.55 16.61
CA ASP A 59 -22.32 4.44 15.81
C ASP A 59 -21.80 5.89 15.74
N GLN A 60 -21.29 6.41 16.86
CA GLN A 60 -20.70 7.75 16.92
C GLN A 60 -19.35 7.79 16.22
N ARG A 61 -18.53 6.74 16.43
CA ARG A 61 -17.24 6.57 15.78
C ARG A 61 -17.40 6.60 14.26
N ARG A 62 -18.34 5.83 13.69
CA ARG A 62 -18.57 5.79 12.23
C ARG A 62 -18.84 7.18 11.65
N VAL A 63 -19.71 7.97 12.27
CA VAL A 63 -20.07 9.32 11.80
C VAL A 63 -18.84 10.24 11.82
N LEU A 64 -18.05 10.22 12.90
CA LEU A 64 -16.85 11.05 13.02
C LEU A 64 -15.75 10.59 12.07
N LEU A 65 -15.55 9.28 11.90
CA LEU A 65 -14.59 8.74 10.93
C LEU A 65 -14.95 9.12 9.49
N ALA A 66 -16.24 9.09 9.15
CA ALA A 66 -16.73 9.54 7.84
C ALA A 66 -16.41 11.02 7.61
N ALA A 67 -16.67 11.89 8.59
CA ALA A 67 -16.33 13.32 8.51
C ALA A 67 -14.82 13.54 8.38
N GLU A 68 -14.01 12.90 9.21
CA GLU A 68 -12.53 13.00 9.14
C GLU A 68 -12.00 12.50 7.78
N ALA A 69 -12.58 11.45 7.20
CA ALA A 69 -12.19 10.98 5.87
C ALA A 69 -12.55 11.96 4.76
N VAL A 70 -13.69 12.65 4.86
CA VAL A 70 -14.09 13.70 3.92
C VAL A 70 -13.17 14.91 4.04
N ASP A 71 -12.83 15.32 5.27
CA ASP A 71 -11.92 16.45 5.54
C ASP A 71 -10.51 16.20 5.00
N GLU A 72 -10.04 14.94 5.01
CA GLU A 72 -8.74 14.56 4.48
C GLU A 72 -8.73 14.25 2.97
N ALA A 73 -9.90 14.12 2.35
CA ALA A 73 -10.03 13.84 0.92
C ALA A 73 -9.76 15.10 0.08
N VAL A 74 -9.45 14.90 -1.21
CA VAL A 74 -9.37 16.02 -2.16
C VAL A 74 -10.77 16.61 -2.30
N PRO A 75 -10.97 17.91 -2.00
CA PRO A 75 -12.29 18.51 -2.06
C PRO A 75 -12.82 18.50 -3.49
N LEU A 76 -14.14 18.43 -3.67
CA LEU A 76 -14.77 18.36 -4.99
C LEU A 76 -14.42 19.54 -5.91
N SER A 77 -14.17 20.72 -5.32
CA SER A 77 -13.67 21.91 -6.03
C SER A 77 -12.22 21.78 -6.50
N GLY A 78 -11.42 20.91 -5.88
CA GLY A 78 -10.03 20.66 -6.22
C GLY A 78 -9.82 19.56 -7.27
N ILE A 79 -10.86 18.80 -7.62
CA ILE A 79 -10.76 17.66 -8.56
C ILE A 79 -10.32 18.11 -9.97
N ASP A 80 -10.80 19.26 -10.44
CA ASP A 80 -10.38 19.83 -11.74
C ASP A 80 -8.93 20.35 -11.72
N HIS A 81 -8.31 20.41 -10.54
CA HIS A 81 -6.97 20.92 -10.35
C HIS A 81 -5.97 19.81 -9.97
N VAL A 82 -6.38 18.54 -10.06
CA VAL A 82 -5.47 17.41 -9.88
C VAL A 82 -4.41 17.44 -10.97
N ASP A 83 -3.16 17.61 -10.54
CA ASP A 83 -1.98 17.64 -11.38
C ASP A 83 -1.07 16.46 -11.01
N THR A 84 -1.09 15.45 -11.86
CA THR A 84 -0.38 14.20 -11.60
C THR A 84 1.14 14.37 -11.79
N GLU A 85 1.60 15.31 -12.63
CA GLU A 85 3.02 15.64 -12.76
C GLU A 85 3.55 16.35 -11.49
N ALA A 86 2.74 17.23 -10.90
CA ALA A 86 3.08 17.85 -9.61
C ALA A 86 3.21 16.80 -8.49
N VAL A 87 2.39 15.75 -8.50
CA VAL A 87 2.53 14.60 -7.58
C VAL A 87 3.85 13.86 -7.83
N ALA A 88 4.20 13.56 -9.08
CA ALA A 88 5.47 12.91 -9.41
C ALA A 88 6.68 13.74 -8.96
N SER A 89 6.65 15.06 -9.19
CA SER A 89 7.67 16.01 -8.70
C SER A 89 7.77 16.03 -7.17
N TRP A 90 6.63 16.05 -6.48
CA TRP A 90 6.60 15.97 -5.01
C TRP A 90 7.20 14.65 -4.49
N ILE A 91 6.96 13.53 -5.17
CA ILE A 91 7.52 12.22 -4.81
C ILE A 91 9.05 12.25 -4.90
N VAL A 92 9.63 12.61 -6.06
CA VAL A 92 11.09 12.57 -6.24
C VAL A 92 11.84 13.52 -5.30
N ARG A 93 11.18 14.60 -4.82
CA ARG A 93 11.74 15.52 -3.81
C ARG A 93 11.93 14.91 -2.42
N HIS A 94 11.51 13.66 -2.17
CA HIS A 94 11.86 12.93 -0.96
C HIS A 94 13.30 12.39 -1.01
N PHE A 95 13.88 12.28 -2.20
CA PHE A 95 15.17 11.66 -2.46
C PHE A 95 16.22 12.73 -2.75
N THR A 96 16.95 13.16 -1.72
CA THR A 96 17.86 14.32 -1.80
C THR A 96 19.28 13.98 -2.25
N ALA A 97 19.69 12.71 -2.23
CA ALA A 97 21.00 12.30 -2.71
C ALA A 97 21.19 12.61 -4.21
N GLY A 98 22.44 12.87 -4.59
CA GLY A 98 22.81 13.24 -5.96
C GLY A 98 22.70 12.09 -6.95
N ARG A 99 23.03 10.86 -6.52
CA ARG A 99 22.91 9.61 -7.30
C ARG A 99 22.54 8.46 -6.37
N TYR A 100 21.91 7.43 -6.93
CA TYR A 100 21.56 6.18 -6.26
C TYR A 100 22.14 5.00 -7.07
N PRO A 101 22.72 3.97 -6.41
CA PRO A 101 23.19 2.76 -7.09
C PRO A 101 22.10 2.07 -7.91
N ALA A 102 20.85 2.14 -7.43
CA ALA A 102 19.68 1.71 -8.19
C ALA A 102 18.46 2.54 -7.84
N VAL A 103 17.41 2.42 -8.64
CA VAL A 103 16.06 2.91 -8.32
C VAL A 103 15.08 1.76 -8.50
N VAL A 104 14.30 1.49 -7.45
CA VAL A 104 13.22 0.51 -7.48
C VAL A 104 11.92 1.26 -7.77
N LEU A 105 11.19 0.85 -8.80
CA LEU A 105 9.87 1.38 -9.13
C LEU A 105 8.84 0.29 -9.00
N GLY A 106 7.64 0.58 -8.52
CA GLY A 106 6.61 -0.45 -8.56
C GLY A 106 5.35 -0.25 -7.75
N SER A 107 4.60 -1.35 -7.67
CA SER A 107 3.46 -1.53 -6.79
C SER A 107 3.84 -1.23 -5.34
N ALA A 108 2.92 -0.65 -4.58
CA ALA A 108 3.11 -0.36 -3.15
C ALA A 108 3.21 -1.67 -2.35
N HIS A 109 4.44 -2.15 -2.13
CA HIS A 109 4.73 -3.42 -1.47
C HIS A 109 5.91 -3.28 -0.50
N GLY A 110 5.73 -3.67 0.77
CA GLY A 110 6.77 -3.45 1.80
C GLY A 110 8.08 -4.19 1.51
N ALA A 111 8.02 -5.41 0.98
CA ALA A 111 9.23 -6.13 0.56
C ALA A 111 10.00 -5.43 -0.58
N ALA A 112 9.32 -4.71 -1.48
CA ALA A 112 9.99 -3.92 -2.51
C ALA A 112 10.79 -2.75 -1.90
N VAL A 113 10.30 -2.17 -0.81
CA VAL A 113 11.01 -1.12 -0.08
C VAL A 113 12.16 -1.70 0.76
N HIS A 114 12.02 -2.90 1.33
CA HIS A 114 13.13 -3.63 1.94
C HIS A 114 14.24 -3.98 0.94
N LEU A 115 13.87 -4.36 -0.29
CA LEU A 115 14.82 -4.55 -1.37
C LEU A 115 15.51 -3.22 -1.73
N ALA A 116 14.75 -2.12 -1.83
CA ALA A 116 15.32 -0.81 -2.12
C ALA A 116 16.36 -0.39 -1.06
N ALA A 117 16.03 -0.52 0.24
CA ALA A 117 16.95 -0.20 1.32
C ALA A 117 18.20 -1.10 1.33
N ALA A 118 18.07 -2.39 1.05
CA ALA A 118 19.23 -3.29 0.93
C ALA A 118 20.20 -2.88 -0.19
N CYS A 119 19.67 -2.32 -1.27
CA CYS A 119 20.43 -1.85 -2.42
C CYS A 119 20.88 -0.37 -2.33
N ASP A 120 20.62 0.31 -1.21
CA ASP A 120 20.78 1.77 -1.07
C ASP A 120 20.07 2.56 -2.19
N ALA A 121 18.91 2.06 -2.62
CA ALA A 121 18.15 2.54 -3.75
C ALA A 121 17.02 3.49 -3.32
N ALA A 122 16.66 4.43 -4.21
CA ALA A 122 15.40 5.15 -4.09
C ALA A 122 14.22 4.24 -4.46
N TRP A 123 13.03 4.51 -3.90
CA TRP A 123 11.79 3.81 -4.25
C TRP A 123 10.74 4.77 -4.80
N LEU A 124 10.23 4.50 -6.01
CA LEU A 124 9.21 5.33 -6.67
C LEU A 124 7.93 4.51 -6.94
N PRO A 125 6.75 4.93 -6.46
CA PRO A 125 5.51 4.22 -6.74
C PRO A 125 5.07 4.39 -8.20
N THR A 126 4.52 3.32 -8.80
CA THR A 126 3.95 3.37 -10.17
C THR A 126 2.47 3.81 -10.21
N ALA A 127 1.88 4.05 -9.04
CA ALA A 127 0.52 4.52 -8.86
C ALA A 127 0.37 5.21 -7.49
N PHE A 128 -0.63 6.06 -7.35
CA PHE A 128 -0.98 6.63 -6.05
C PHE A 128 -2.49 6.67 -5.86
N THR A 129 -2.93 6.59 -4.60
CA THR A 129 -4.35 6.67 -4.27
C THR A 129 -4.75 8.11 -4.02
N LEU A 130 -5.85 8.54 -4.64
CA LEU A 130 -6.57 9.76 -4.34
C LEU A 130 -7.93 9.38 -3.74
N THR A 131 -8.38 10.11 -2.73
CA THR A 131 -9.75 9.98 -2.20
C THR A 131 -10.52 11.25 -2.46
N ALA A 132 -11.81 11.13 -2.77
CA ALA A 132 -12.71 12.26 -3.00
C ALA A 132 -14.02 12.04 -2.23
N PRO A 133 -14.66 13.10 -1.70
CA PRO A 133 -15.95 13.00 -1.02
C PRO A 133 -17.01 12.33 -1.90
N TRP A 134 -17.88 11.54 -1.27
CA TRP A 134 -19.09 10.98 -1.88
C TRP A 134 -20.31 11.38 -1.04
N PRO A 135 -20.84 12.60 -1.23
CA PRO A 135 -21.96 13.09 -0.44
C PRO A 135 -23.20 12.22 -0.62
N GLY A 136 -23.80 11.78 0.48
CA GLY A 136 -24.97 10.91 0.45
C GLY A 136 -24.69 9.48 -0.03
N GLY A 137 -23.42 9.07 -0.03
CA GLY A 137 -23.02 7.73 -0.44
C GLY A 137 -23.49 6.63 0.51
N ASP A 138 -23.62 5.43 -0.04
CA ASP A 138 -23.94 4.21 0.69
C ASP A 138 -22.96 3.10 0.29
N ALA A 139 -22.28 2.49 1.26
CA ALA A 139 -21.35 1.41 0.99
C ALA A 139 -22.00 0.20 0.28
N ALA A 140 -23.33 0.03 0.37
CA ALA A 140 -24.06 -1.01 -0.34
C ALA A 140 -24.36 -0.68 -1.82
N ASP A 141 -24.40 0.60 -2.20
CA ASP A 141 -24.71 1.05 -3.55
C ASP A 141 -23.43 1.28 -4.38
N TRP A 142 -22.74 0.18 -4.69
CA TRP A 142 -21.54 0.23 -5.52
C TRP A 142 -21.81 0.76 -6.94
N ALA A 143 -23.06 0.71 -7.43
CA ALA A 143 -23.41 1.21 -8.75
C ALA A 143 -23.43 2.75 -8.75
N ALA A 144 -24.08 3.36 -7.76
CA ALA A 144 -24.00 4.81 -7.57
C ALA A 144 -22.56 5.28 -7.28
N ALA A 145 -21.77 4.48 -6.56
CA ALA A 145 -20.36 4.75 -6.34
C ALA A 145 -19.57 4.76 -7.67
N MET A 146 -19.84 3.80 -8.57
CA MET A 146 -19.23 3.72 -9.89
C MET A 146 -19.58 4.94 -10.74
N ASP A 147 -20.85 5.32 -10.80
CA ASP A 147 -21.30 6.49 -11.57
C ASP A 147 -20.66 7.78 -11.04
N TRP A 148 -20.63 7.94 -9.71
CA TRP A 148 -19.99 9.08 -9.06
C TRP A 148 -18.50 9.17 -9.37
N GLY A 149 -17.76 8.08 -9.20
CA GLY A 149 -16.32 8.10 -9.44
C GLY A 149 -15.96 8.14 -10.92
N ALA A 150 -16.80 7.65 -11.84
CA ALA A 150 -16.62 7.85 -13.27
C ALA A 150 -16.68 9.35 -13.64
N ALA A 151 -17.65 10.09 -13.08
CA ALA A 151 -17.75 11.54 -13.30
C ALA A 151 -16.54 12.31 -12.73
N LEU A 152 -16.01 11.89 -11.57
CA LEU A 152 -14.78 12.46 -11.02
C LEU A 152 -13.55 12.11 -11.86
N ALA A 153 -13.46 10.86 -12.32
CA ALA A 153 -12.35 10.40 -13.14
C ALA A 153 -12.29 11.13 -14.48
N GLU A 154 -13.42 11.43 -15.11
CA GLU A 154 -13.47 12.22 -16.34
C GLU A 154 -12.78 13.58 -16.17
N ARG A 155 -13.10 14.29 -15.08
CA ARG A 155 -12.50 15.59 -14.73
C ARG A 155 -10.99 15.50 -14.52
N ILE A 156 -10.53 14.46 -13.81
CA ILE A 156 -9.10 14.21 -13.59
C ILE A 156 -8.41 13.89 -14.92
N LEU A 157 -8.99 13.00 -15.74
CA LEU A 157 -8.40 12.50 -16.98
C LEU A 157 -8.36 13.57 -18.09
N ALA A 158 -9.23 14.58 -18.04
CA ALA A 158 -9.23 15.70 -18.98
C ALA A 158 -7.90 16.50 -18.98
N ARG A 159 -7.20 16.52 -17.83
CA ARG A 159 -5.92 17.24 -17.67
C ARG A 159 -4.70 16.34 -17.54
N ASN A 160 -4.93 15.03 -17.40
CA ASN A 160 -3.88 14.04 -17.14
C ASN A 160 -3.98 12.92 -18.20
N PRO A 161 -3.46 13.14 -19.43
CA PRO A 161 -3.56 12.16 -20.52
C PRO A 161 -2.69 10.91 -20.30
N ASP A 162 -1.69 11.01 -19.42
CA ASP A 162 -0.68 9.98 -19.18
C ASP A 162 -0.99 9.06 -18.01
N VAL A 163 -2.22 9.11 -17.49
CA VAL A 163 -2.70 8.22 -16.43
C VAL A 163 -3.96 7.46 -16.83
N THR A 164 -4.18 6.35 -16.12
CA THR A 164 -5.49 5.70 -16.00
C THR A 164 -6.02 5.90 -14.59
N VAL A 165 -7.34 5.76 -14.42
CA VAL A 165 -7.99 5.83 -13.11
C VAL A 165 -8.69 4.51 -12.82
N ARG A 166 -8.39 3.92 -11.67
CA ARG A 166 -9.04 2.73 -11.17
C ARG A 166 -9.79 3.05 -9.88
N GLN A 167 -11.11 3.04 -9.92
CA GLN A 167 -11.89 3.13 -8.68
C GLN A 167 -11.97 1.77 -8.00
N VAL A 168 -11.73 1.75 -6.69
CA VAL A 168 -11.88 0.58 -5.84
C VAL A 168 -12.99 0.84 -4.82
N HIS A 169 -14.09 0.08 -4.94
CA HIS A 169 -15.19 0.05 -3.99
C HIS A 169 -15.04 -1.17 -3.10
N ASP A 170 -14.42 -0.98 -1.93
CA ASP A 170 -14.10 -2.09 -1.03
C ASP A 170 -14.59 -1.82 0.41
N PRO A 171 -15.84 -2.22 0.74
CA PRO A 171 -16.35 -2.11 2.10
C PRO A 171 -15.60 -3.01 3.09
N VAL A 172 -14.87 -4.02 2.61
CA VAL A 172 -14.09 -4.94 3.44
C VAL A 172 -12.88 -4.21 4.00
N ALA A 173 -12.05 -3.61 3.14
CA ALA A 173 -10.85 -2.89 3.57
C ALA A 173 -11.13 -1.49 4.13
N ARG A 174 -12.21 -0.82 3.67
CA ARG A 174 -12.46 0.60 4.00
C ARG A 174 -13.57 0.82 5.03
N GLY A 175 -14.31 -0.22 5.39
CA GLY A 175 -15.40 -0.16 6.36
C GLY A 175 -16.34 1.04 6.14
N PRO A 176 -16.63 1.84 7.19
CA PRO A 176 -17.55 2.98 7.09
C PRO A 176 -17.07 4.09 6.14
N LEU A 177 -15.77 4.18 5.85
CA LEU A 177 -15.24 5.21 4.94
C LEU A 177 -15.67 4.98 3.49
N CYS A 178 -16.09 3.75 3.15
CA CYS A 178 -16.54 3.40 1.81
C CYS A 178 -17.82 4.14 1.39
N ALA A 179 -18.65 4.58 2.34
CA ALA A 179 -19.84 5.39 2.09
C ALA A 179 -19.53 6.91 2.04
N ALA A 180 -18.43 7.34 2.67
CA ALA A 180 -18.09 8.76 2.80
C ALA A 180 -17.24 9.30 1.65
N THR A 181 -16.40 8.44 1.06
CA THR A 181 -15.43 8.83 0.03
C THR A 181 -15.21 7.71 -0.98
N VAL A 182 -15.02 8.06 -2.25
CA VAL A 182 -14.52 7.12 -3.26
C VAL A 182 -12.99 7.06 -3.23
N SER A 183 -12.43 5.89 -3.55
CA SER A 183 -10.97 5.68 -3.67
C SER A 183 -10.61 5.46 -5.13
N LEU A 184 -9.74 6.32 -5.65
CA LEU A 184 -9.28 6.37 -7.03
C LEU A 184 -7.78 6.09 -7.06
N GLN A 185 -7.38 4.96 -7.61
CA GLN A 185 -5.99 4.63 -7.89
C GLN A 185 -5.60 5.26 -9.23
N ILE A 186 -4.74 6.27 -9.17
CA ILE A 186 -4.19 6.96 -10.34
C ILE A 186 -2.91 6.23 -10.74
N ARG A 187 -2.88 5.65 -11.94
CA ARG A 187 -1.79 4.77 -12.39
C ARG A 187 -1.08 5.38 -13.59
N TRP A 188 0.24 5.47 -13.52
CA TRP A 188 1.06 6.03 -14.61
C TRP A 188 1.02 5.11 -15.82
N ARG A 189 0.51 5.61 -16.94
CA ARG A 189 0.52 4.93 -18.24
C ARG A 189 1.81 5.23 -19.01
N ALA A 190 2.31 6.45 -18.88
CA ALA A 190 3.62 6.89 -19.36
C ALA A 190 4.43 7.47 -18.19
N LEU A 191 5.75 7.53 -18.35
CA LEU A 191 6.65 8.01 -17.32
C LEU A 191 6.50 9.53 -17.13
N PRO A 192 6.16 10.01 -15.93
CA PRO A 192 6.13 11.45 -15.63
C PRO A 192 7.48 12.10 -15.91
N ALA A 193 7.48 13.39 -16.28
CA ALA A 193 8.72 14.11 -16.62
C ALA A 193 9.69 14.12 -15.44
N ALA A 194 9.20 14.38 -14.23
CA ALA A 194 9.97 14.34 -13.00
C ALA A 194 10.62 12.97 -12.74
N TYR A 195 9.94 11.88 -13.10
CA TYR A 195 10.51 10.53 -12.97
C TYR A 195 11.57 10.29 -14.04
N ARG A 196 11.32 10.69 -15.28
CA ARG A 196 12.31 10.57 -16.36
C ARG A 196 13.61 11.30 -16.00
N ASP A 197 13.50 12.56 -15.57
CA ASP A 197 14.65 13.37 -15.19
C ASP A 197 15.40 12.74 -14.01
N PHE A 198 14.67 12.25 -13.01
CA PHE A 198 15.26 11.57 -11.86
C PHE A 198 16.01 10.29 -12.26
N LEU A 199 15.40 9.43 -13.07
CA LEU A 199 16.00 8.16 -13.48
C LEU A 199 17.22 8.38 -14.36
N THR A 200 17.13 9.25 -15.37
CA THR A 200 18.24 9.52 -16.30
C THR A 200 19.43 10.22 -15.64
N SER A 201 19.19 11.10 -14.66
CA SER A 201 20.26 11.86 -14.01
C SER A 201 20.83 11.21 -12.75
N ARG A 202 20.04 10.39 -12.04
CA ARG A 202 20.39 9.90 -10.69
C ARG A 202 20.40 8.38 -10.54
N ALA A 203 19.80 7.60 -11.42
CA ALA A 203 19.77 6.13 -11.27
C ALA A 203 21.03 5.47 -11.86
N GLY A 204 21.54 4.45 -11.16
CA GLY A 204 22.43 3.43 -11.74
C GLY A 204 21.60 2.35 -12.46
N SER A 205 21.21 1.30 -11.74
CA SER A 205 20.28 0.29 -12.24
C SER A 205 18.81 0.69 -12.04
N ILE A 206 17.91 0.18 -12.88
CA ILE A 206 16.46 0.34 -12.70
C ILE A 206 15.82 -1.01 -12.44
N VAL A 207 15.04 -1.14 -11.37
CA VAL A 207 14.31 -2.37 -11.02
C VAL A 207 12.81 -2.08 -10.99
N LEU A 208 12.04 -2.71 -11.87
CA LEU A 208 10.57 -2.65 -11.85
C LEU A 208 9.99 -3.83 -11.06
N VAL A 209 9.33 -3.55 -9.94
CA VAL A 209 8.62 -4.53 -9.10
C VAL A 209 7.12 -4.43 -9.38
N ARG A 210 6.49 -5.49 -9.88
CA ARG A 210 5.12 -5.41 -10.41
C ARG A 210 4.22 -6.53 -9.92
N ASP A 211 3.09 -6.14 -9.35
CA ASP A 211 1.96 -7.02 -9.03
C ASP A 211 1.23 -7.42 -10.32
N LEU A 212 1.13 -8.72 -10.57
CA LEU A 212 0.44 -9.30 -11.72
C LEU A 212 -0.94 -9.87 -11.35
N ARG A 213 -1.38 -9.72 -10.10
CA ARG A 213 -2.73 -10.16 -9.71
C ARG A 213 -3.78 -9.51 -10.58
N THR A 214 -4.78 -10.32 -10.93
CA THR A 214 -5.92 -9.87 -11.73
C THR A 214 -7.19 -9.87 -10.90
N TRP A 215 -8.13 -9.02 -11.29
CA TRP A 215 -9.42 -8.88 -10.62
C TRP A 215 -10.52 -8.63 -11.65
N PRO A 216 -11.79 -9.00 -11.38
CA PRO A 216 -12.91 -8.61 -12.23
C PRO A 216 -13.04 -7.09 -12.33
N VAL A 217 -12.95 -6.59 -13.56
CA VAL A 217 -12.98 -5.15 -13.85
C VAL A 217 -14.19 -4.82 -14.70
N ARG A 218 -14.91 -3.77 -14.28
CA ARG A 218 -15.88 -3.11 -15.16
C ARG A 218 -15.22 -1.91 -15.82
N ASP A 219 -15.19 -1.92 -17.14
CA ASP A 219 -14.76 -0.76 -17.91
C ASP A 219 -15.82 0.34 -17.79
N GLY A 220 -15.37 1.58 -17.68
CA GLY A 220 -16.22 2.75 -17.86
C GLY A 220 -15.66 3.66 -18.95
N PRO A 221 -16.15 4.91 -19.05
CA PRO A 221 -15.74 5.81 -20.12
C PRO A 221 -14.25 6.15 -20.04
N LEU A 222 -13.64 6.45 -21.20
CA LEU A 222 -12.24 6.85 -21.31
C LEU A 222 -11.25 5.79 -20.77
N ARG A 223 -10.41 6.18 -19.79
CA ARG A 223 -9.35 5.36 -19.17
C ARG A 223 -9.71 5.03 -17.72
N TYR A 224 -11.01 4.95 -17.44
CA TYR A 224 -11.54 4.63 -16.12
C TYR A 224 -11.96 3.15 -16.06
N GLY A 225 -11.62 2.50 -14.94
CA GLY A 225 -12.13 1.17 -14.60
C GLY A 225 -12.61 1.11 -13.17
N PHE A 226 -13.57 0.24 -12.92
CA PHE A 226 -14.20 0.05 -11.61
C PHE A 226 -13.97 -1.37 -11.09
N GLN A 227 -13.65 -1.47 -9.81
CA GLN A 227 -13.35 -2.70 -9.10
C GLN A 227 -14.17 -2.77 -7.81
N ILE A 228 -14.81 -3.90 -7.55
CA ILE A 228 -15.44 -4.18 -6.25
C ILE A 228 -14.50 -5.08 -5.47
N GLY A 229 -14.09 -4.64 -4.29
CA GLY A 229 -13.03 -5.30 -3.53
C GLY A 229 -11.64 -5.06 -4.09
N SER A 230 -10.63 -5.63 -3.44
CA SER A 230 -9.23 -5.63 -3.87
C SER A 230 -8.56 -6.93 -3.45
N PRO A 231 -7.55 -7.42 -4.21
CA PRO A 231 -6.73 -8.55 -3.76
C PRO A 231 -6.12 -8.37 -2.36
N ALA A 232 -5.86 -7.12 -1.93
CA ALA A 232 -5.32 -6.83 -0.62
C ALA A 232 -6.37 -6.89 0.51
N GLY A 233 -7.66 -6.94 0.19
CA GLY A 233 -8.78 -6.92 1.13
C GLY A 233 -9.00 -8.23 1.87
N GLY A 234 -8.34 -9.33 1.48
CA GLY A 234 -8.45 -10.65 2.12
C GLY A 234 -9.57 -11.53 1.56
N TRP A 235 -10.49 -10.96 0.79
CA TRP A 235 -11.59 -11.67 0.15
C TRP A 235 -11.28 -12.02 -1.30
N THR A 236 -12.01 -12.98 -1.84
CA THR A 236 -12.05 -13.30 -3.26
C THR A 236 -13.17 -12.53 -3.95
N PRO A 237 -13.16 -12.40 -5.29
CA PRO A 237 -14.26 -11.75 -6.00
C PRO A 237 -15.62 -12.40 -5.75
N ASP A 238 -15.64 -13.72 -5.55
CA ASP A 238 -16.87 -14.48 -5.34
C ASP A 238 -17.53 -14.09 -4.02
N ASP A 239 -16.75 -13.76 -2.98
CA ASP A 239 -17.27 -13.38 -1.66
C ASP A 239 -18.17 -12.13 -1.68
N TYR A 240 -18.11 -11.31 -2.74
CA TYR A 240 -18.94 -10.12 -2.91
C TYR A 240 -20.35 -10.43 -3.47
N HIS A 241 -20.80 -11.68 -3.41
CA HIS A 241 -22.15 -12.08 -3.82
C HIS A 241 -23.22 -11.75 -2.76
N THR A 242 -24.43 -11.33 -3.17
CA THR A 242 -25.49 -10.90 -2.23
C THR A 242 -25.91 -12.00 -1.24
N ARG A 243 -25.81 -13.27 -1.66
CA ARG A 243 -26.15 -14.42 -0.81
C ARG A 243 -25.09 -14.73 0.26
N ASN A 244 -23.96 -14.02 0.30
CA ASN A 244 -22.91 -14.26 1.29
C ASN A 244 -23.35 -13.69 2.64
N PRO A 245 -23.63 -14.53 3.67
CA PRO A 245 -24.07 -14.03 4.97
C PRO A 245 -22.99 -13.20 5.69
N VAL A 246 -21.71 -13.40 5.36
CA VAL A 246 -20.60 -12.61 5.93
C VAL A 246 -20.62 -11.18 5.38
N LEU A 247 -20.80 -11.02 4.06
CA LEU A 247 -21.00 -9.71 3.43
C LEU A 247 -22.19 -8.97 4.02
N GLN A 248 -23.32 -9.66 4.19
CA GLN A 248 -24.52 -9.04 4.77
C GLN A 248 -24.31 -8.58 6.21
N ARG A 249 -23.55 -9.33 7.02
CA ARG A 249 -23.17 -8.91 8.37
C ARG A 249 -22.22 -7.70 8.34
N LEU A 250 -21.23 -7.71 7.45
CA LEU A 250 -20.28 -6.60 7.27
C LEU A 250 -21.03 -5.31 6.92
N LEU A 251 -21.87 -5.33 5.88
CA LEU A 251 -22.61 -4.17 5.40
C LEU A 251 -23.50 -3.56 6.50
N ARG A 252 -24.22 -4.40 7.26
CA ARG A 252 -24.97 -3.95 8.44
C ARG A 252 -24.07 -3.34 9.52
N GLY A 253 -22.92 -3.97 9.79
CA GLY A 253 -21.97 -3.51 10.80
C GLY A 253 -21.38 -2.13 10.49
N ILE A 254 -21.17 -1.82 9.21
CA ILE A 254 -20.67 -0.51 8.77
C ILE A 254 -21.78 0.53 8.54
N GLY A 255 -23.04 0.15 8.77
CA GLY A 255 -24.20 1.04 8.63
C GLY A 255 -24.67 1.29 7.19
N ALA A 256 -24.38 0.36 6.26
CA ALA A 256 -24.91 0.43 4.91
C ALA A 256 -26.42 0.16 4.90
N GLY A 257 -27.19 0.99 4.18
CA GLY A 257 -28.66 0.97 4.19
C GLY A 257 -29.28 0.37 2.93
N GLY A 258 -28.56 0.39 1.81
CA GLY A 258 -29.01 -0.03 0.50
C GLY A 258 -28.92 -1.54 0.25
N ASP A 259 -29.56 -1.97 -0.83
CA ASP A 259 -29.54 -3.36 -1.28
C ASP A 259 -28.29 -3.65 -2.11
N TRP A 260 -27.39 -4.48 -1.55
CA TRP A 260 -26.21 -4.94 -2.29
C TRP A 260 -26.62 -5.78 -3.50
N ARG A 261 -26.34 -5.28 -4.70
CA ARG A 261 -26.53 -6.01 -5.96
C ARG A 261 -25.35 -6.93 -6.22
N THR A 262 -25.60 -8.18 -6.59
CA THR A 262 -24.50 -9.11 -6.92
C THR A 262 -23.76 -8.57 -8.16
N PRO A 263 -22.42 -8.42 -8.11
CA PRO A 263 -21.63 -8.06 -9.27
C PRO A 263 -21.82 -9.08 -10.41
N CYS A 264 -21.73 -8.64 -11.66
CA CYS A 264 -21.84 -9.54 -12.80
C CYS A 264 -20.60 -10.45 -12.87
N GLU A 265 -20.82 -11.77 -12.92
CA GLU A 265 -19.76 -12.78 -12.94
C GLU A 265 -18.89 -12.73 -14.21
N THR A 266 -19.38 -12.10 -15.29
CA THR A 266 -18.70 -12.10 -16.61
C THR A 266 -17.76 -10.93 -16.83
N ALA A 267 -17.48 -10.11 -15.82
CA ALA A 267 -16.55 -9.00 -15.96
C ALA A 267 -15.13 -9.53 -16.30
N PRO A 268 -14.46 -8.99 -17.32
CA PRO A 268 -13.14 -9.46 -17.71
C PRO A 268 -12.14 -9.28 -16.56
N ARG A 269 -11.23 -10.25 -16.43
CA ARG A 269 -10.09 -10.12 -15.52
C ARG A 269 -9.03 -9.24 -16.17
N GLN A 270 -8.68 -8.16 -15.48
CA GLN A 270 -7.55 -7.30 -15.86
C GLN A 270 -6.62 -7.14 -14.66
N TYR A 271 -5.45 -6.53 -14.85
CA TYR A 271 -4.55 -6.21 -13.73
C TYR A 271 -5.30 -5.40 -12.66
N ALA A 272 -5.18 -5.86 -11.42
CA ALA A 272 -5.82 -5.27 -10.27
C ALA A 272 -5.30 -3.85 -9.98
N ASP A 273 -5.89 -3.23 -8.97
CA ASP A 273 -5.64 -1.84 -8.62
C ASP A 273 -4.18 -1.52 -8.25
N THR A 274 -3.44 -2.51 -7.73
CA THR A 274 -2.01 -2.44 -7.39
C THR A 274 -1.06 -2.72 -8.55
N GLY A 275 -1.53 -3.26 -9.69
CA GLY A 275 -0.67 -3.84 -10.73
C GLY A 275 0.06 -2.88 -11.67
N GLY A 276 -0.30 -1.59 -11.64
CA GLY A 276 0.25 -0.58 -12.55
C GLY A 276 -0.04 -0.85 -14.03
N GLU A 277 0.39 0.06 -14.90
CA GLU A 277 0.13 -0.04 -16.34
C GLU A 277 1.24 -0.77 -17.10
N PRO A 278 0.93 -1.73 -18.00
CA PRO A 278 1.94 -2.39 -18.82
C PRO A 278 2.71 -1.45 -19.75
N ALA A 279 2.13 -0.31 -20.11
CA ALA A 279 2.77 0.64 -21.01
C ALA A 279 4.03 1.27 -20.39
N LEU A 280 4.04 1.48 -19.07
CA LEU A 280 5.17 2.03 -18.33
C LEU A 280 6.41 1.11 -18.36
N ASP A 281 6.21 -0.21 -18.32
CA ASP A 281 7.28 -1.23 -18.44
C ASP A 281 8.07 -1.06 -19.75
N ARG A 282 7.36 -0.88 -20.86
CA ARG A 282 7.98 -0.70 -22.18
C ARG A 282 8.89 0.53 -22.22
N GLU A 283 8.44 1.60 -21.58
CA GLU A 283 9.18 2.86 -21.56
C GLU A 283 10.43 2.77 -20.66
N LEU A 284 10.31 2.15 -19.48
CA LEU A 284 11.45 1.94 -18.59
C LEU A 284 12.56 1.09 -19.24
N ARG A 285 12.19 0.07 -20.02
CA ARG A 285 13.14 -0.75 -20.80
C ARG A 285 13.92 0.04 -21.84
N GLN A 286 13.36 1.15 -22.34
CA GLN A 286 14.01 1.99 -23.35
C GLN A 286 14.93 3.05 -22.72
N LEU A 287 14.87 3.24 -21.40
CA LEU A 287 15.66 4.27 -20.70
C LEU A 287 17.06 3.81 -20.31
N THR A 288 17.26 2.51 -20.08
CA THR A 288 18.55 1.95 -19.66
C THR A 288 18.68 0.50 -20.09
N ASP A 289 19.91 0.08 -20.37
CA ASP A 289 20.25 -1.32 -20.61
C ASP A 289 20.34 -2.12 -19.30
N ASP A 290 20.59 -1.46 -18.17
CA ASP A 290 20.66 -2.07 -16.83
C ASP A 290 19.30 -2.02 -16.14
N PHE A 291 18.34 -2.71 -16.77
CA PHE A 291 16.94 -2.79 -16.35
C PHE A 291 16.58 -4.21 -15.93
N HIS A 292 15.92 -4.34 -14.78
CA HIS A 292 15.46 -5.61 -14.23
C HIS A 292 13.97 -5.57 -13.90
N ARG A 293 13.31 -6.73 -13.97
CA ARG A 293 11.92 -6.90 -13.56
C ARG A 293 11.79 -7.94 -12.48
N VAL A 294 10.97 -7.64 -11.49
CA VAL A 294 10.53 -8.58 -10.45
C VAL A 294 9.01 -8.60 -10.50
N LEU A 295 8.46 -9.67 -11.04
CA LEU A 295 7.03 -9.84 -11.22
C LEU A 295 6.51 -10.85 -10.22
N TYR A 296 5.36 -10.59 -9.61
CA TYR A 296 4.74 -11.52 -8.68
C TYR A 296 3.24 -11.59 -8.87
N THR A 297 2.69 -12.78 -8.70
CA THR A 297 1.24 -13.07 -8.63
C THR A 297 0.81 -13.33 -7.19
N GLU A 298 1.77 -13.61 -6.30
CA GLU A 298 1.58 -13.78 -4.87
C GLU A 298 2.51 -12.83 -4.09
N PRO A 299 1.99 -11.79 -3.41
CA PRO A 299 2.79 -10.85 -2.62
C PRO A 299 3.72 -11.51 -1.59
N GLN A 300 3.25 -12.61 -1.00
CA GLN A 300 3.94 -13.40 0.01
C GLN A 300 5.18 -14.08 -0.57
N ALA A 301 5.17 -14.44 -1.86
CA ALA A 301 6.34 -14.97 -2.54
C ALA A 301 7.44 -13.91 -2.71
N LEU A 302 7.08 -12.66 -3.03
CA LEU A 302 8.03 -11.55 -3.04
C LEU A 302 8.59 -11.29 -1.63
N SER A 303 7.73 -11.29 -0.60
CA SER A 303 8.17 -11.14 0.78
C SER A 303 9.13 -12.23 1.23
N ALA A 304 8.85 -13.50 0.92
CA ALA A 304 9.73 -14.63 1.22
C ALA A 304 11.08 -14.49 0.49
N GLY A 305 11.07 -14.21 -0.82
CA GLY A 305 12.29 -14.05 -1.61
C GLY A 305 13.18 -12.91 -1.11
N VAL A 306 12.58 -11.78 -0.72
CA VAL A 306 13.33 -10.66 -0.13
C VAL A 306 13.84 -11.02 1.27
N ALA A 307 13.06 -11.75 2.08
CA ALA A 307 13.50 -12.22 3.39
C ALA A 307 14.73 -13.15 3.28
N ASP A 308 14.69 -14.12 2.36
CA ASP A 308 15.79 -15.05 2.13
C ASP A 308 17.03 -14.31 1.62
N LEU A 309 16.85 -13.34 0.71
CA LEU A 309 17.92 -12.45 0.26
C LEU A 309 18.57 -11.70 1.44
N HIS A 310 17.76 -11.12 2.32
CA HIS A 310 18.25 -10.42 3.52
C HIS A 310 18.98 -11.35 4.47
N ARG A 311 18.47 -12.58 4.65
CA ARG A 311 19.10 -13.58 5.50
C ARG A 311 20.47 -13.99 4.98
N ASP A 312 20.59 -14.21 3.67
CA ASP A 312 21.85 -14.63 3.06
C ASP A 312 22.86 -13.49 2.92
N TRP A 313 22.40 -12.25 2.81
CA TRP A 313 23.26 -11.07 2.72
C TRP A 313 23.75 -10.59 4.09
N SER A 314 22.87 -10.48 5.07
CA SER A 314 23.21 -9.94 6.39
C SER A 314 23.63 -11.00 7.40
N HIS A 315 23.37 -12.29 7.11
CA HIS A 315 23.47 -13.42 8.06
C HIS A 315 22.63 -13.23 9.32
N GLY A 316 21.60 -12.39 9.26
CA GLY A 316 20.76 -11.98 10.39
C GLY A 316 19.98 -13.12 11.01
N ARG A 317 20.00 -13.24 12.34
CA ARG A 317 19.27 -14.29 13.10
C ARG A 317 17.98 -13.83 13.77
N HIS A 318 17.62 -12.58 13.57
CA HIS A 318 16.40 -11.96 14.04
C HIS A 318 15.43 -11.78 12.86
N ALA A 319 14.28 -12.45 12.88
CA ALA A 319 13.21 -12.17 11.92
C ALA A 319 12.30 -11.06 12.43
N VAL A 320 11.85 -10.21 11.52
CA VAL A 320 10.85 -9.20 11.79
C VAL A 320 9.67 -9.43 10.85
N ILE A 321 8.54 -9.78 11.43
CA ILE A 321 7.28 -9.99 10.71
C ILE A 321 6.45 -8.73 10.87
N THR A 322 6.28 -7.99 9.77
CA THR A 322 5.55 -6.72 9.74
C THR A 322 4.29 -6.84 8.92
N THR A 323 3.32 -5.95 9.14
CA THR A 323 2.11 -5.88 8.32
C THR A 323 1.84 -4.45 7.88
N GLY A 324 1.43 -4.28 6.62
CA GLY A 324 0.99 -3.01 6.05
C GLY A 324 1.99 -1.88 6.31
N ARG A 325 1.57 -0.89 7.11
CA ARG A 325 2.32 0.34 7.41
C ARG A 325 3.38 0.19 8.51
N MET A 326 3.41 -0.94 9.22
CA MET A 326 4.29 -1.16 10.38
C MET A 326 5.69 -1.64 10.00
N ILE A 327 6.39 -0.85 9.17
CA ILE A 327 7.64 -1.23 8.52
C ILE A 327 8.71 -0.14 8.70
N ASP A 328 9.98 -0.52 8.86
CA ASP A 328 11.12 0.39 8.72
C ASP A 328 12.29 -0.35 8.03
N PRO A 329 12.44 -0.17 6.70
CA PRO A 329 13.46 -0.88 5.93
C PRO A 329 14.88 -0.59 6.35
N TRP A 330 15.16 0.65 6.71
CA TRP A 330 16.50 1.10 7.06
C TRP A 330 16.91 0.57 8.42
N ARG A 331 16.03 0.62 9.42
CA ARG A 331 16.34 0.04 10.74
C ARG A 331 16.51 -1.48 10.68
N VAL A 332 15.80 -2.16 9.78
CA VAL A 332 16.02 -3.59 9.52
C VAL A 332 17.42 -3.86 8.98
N VAL A 333 17.90 -3.05 8.02
CA VAL A 333 19.27 -3.15 7.50
C VAL A 333 20.30 -2.85 8.60
N GLU A 334 20.13 -1.75 9.33
CA GLU A 334 21.02 -1.34 10.42
C GLU A 334 21.12 -2.41 11.52
N GLY A 335 19.99 -3.03 11.86
CA GLY A 335 19.89 -4.09 12.87
C GLY A 335 20.24 -5.49 12.37
N ARG A 336 20.58 -5.66 11.08
CA ARG A 336 20.81 -6.97 10.44
C ARG A 336 19.66 -7.95 10.68
N ALA A 337 18.44 -7.44 10.65
CA ALA A 337 17.23 -8.24 10.78
C ALA A 337 16.80 -8.78 9.41
N VAL A 338 15.96 -9.80 9.44
CA VAL A 338 15.38 -10.42 8.24
C VAL A 338 13.91 -10.05 8.16
N PRO A 339 13.51 -9.20 7.20
CA PRO A 339 12.14 -8.74 7.10
C PRO A 339 11.27 -9.75 6.35
N TYR A 340 10.10 -10.06 6.90
CA TYR A 340 8.99 -10.63 6.16
C TYR A 340 7.80 -9.67 6.27
N TRP A 341 7.30 -9.19 5.12
CA TRP A 341 6.22 -8.21 5.09
C TRP A 341 4.90 -8.85 4.68
N CYS A 342 3.87 -8.61 5.47
CA CYS A 342 2.50 -9.05 5.23
C CYS A 342 1.70 -7.88 4.65
N GLU A 343 1.00 -8.09 3.53
CA GLU A 343 0.23 -6.99 2.90
C GLU A 343 -0.99 -6.57 3.73
N SER A 344 -1.58 -7.51 4.47
CA SER A 344 -2.75 -7.28 5.31
C SER A 344 -2.71 -8.18 6.54
N SER A 345 -3.69 -7.96 7.43
CA SER A 345 -3.87 -8.71 8.67
C SER A 345 -4.75 -9.96 8.50
N SER A 346 -4.93 -10.46 7.27
CA SER A 346 -5.75 -11.65 7.03
C SER A 346 -5.06 -12.94 7.53
N ARG A 347 -5.87 -13.97 7.81
CA ARG A 347 -5.38 -15.30 8.19
C ARG A 347 -4.51 -15.91 7.10
N SER A 348 -4.94 -15.84 5.83
CA SER A 348 -4.17 -16.40 4.70
C SER A 348 -2.77 -15.81 4.60
N VAL A 349 -2.62 -14.49 4.79
CA VAL A 349 -1.32 -13.81 4.79
C VAL A 349 -0.46 -14.25 5.98
N THR A 350 -1.08 -14.41 7.15
CA THR A 350 -0.40 -14.86 8.37
C THR A 350 0.06 -16.32 8.26
N ASP A 351 -0.76 -17.18 7.64
CA ASP A 351 -0.44 -18.59 7.41
C ASP A 351 0.73 -18.73 6.43
N ALA A 352 0.80 -17.90 5.39
CA ALA A 352 1.96 -17.85 4.49
C ALA A 352 3.25 -17.47 5.23
N ALA A 353 3.19 -16.52 6.18
CA ALA A 353 4.34 -16.18 7.02
C ALA A 353 4.78 -17.36 7.91
N GLN A 354 3.84 -18.11 8.49
CA GLN A 354 4.13 -19.32 9.27
C GLN A 354 4.77 -20.42 8.40
N LEU A 355 4.25 -20.62 7.17
CA LEU A 355 4.80 -21.58 6.22
C LEU A 355 6.24 -21.23 5.83
N TRP A 356 6.51 -19.96 5.54
CA TRP A 356 7.88 -19.50 5.28
C TRP A 356 8.79 -19.72 6.50
N LEU A 357 8.34 -19.39 7.71
CA LEU A 357 9.12 -19.62 8.94
C LEU A 357 9.40 -21.11 9.17
N ALA A 358 8.43 -21.99 8.92
CA ALA A 358 8.56 -23.43 9.03
C ALA A 358 9.56 -24.02 8.03
N GLY A 359 9.62 -23.46 6.81
CA GLY A 359 10.56 -23.84 5.77
C GLY A 359 11.95 -23.19 5.90
N SER A 360 12.09 -22.19 6.77
CA SER A 360 13.33 -21.42 6.93
C SER A 360 14.31 -22.06 7.91
N ARG A 361 15.58 -21.64 7.81
CA ARG A 361 16.55 -21.89 8.90
C ARG A 361 16.04 -21.21 10.18
N PRO A 362 16.14 -21.84 11.37
CA PRO A 362 15.65 -21.27 12.61
C PRO A 362 16.19 -19.86 12.89
N PHE A 363 15.31 -19.03 13.46
CA PHE A 363 15.64 -17.70 13.96
C PHE A 363 15.81 -17.75 15.48
N ASP A 364 16.79 -17.00 16.01
CA ASP A 364 17.02 -16.91 17.45
C ASP A 364 15.92 -16.04 18.10
N THR A 365 15.51 -14.98 17.38
CA THR A 365 14.45 -14.07 17.80
C THR A 365 13.47 -13.78 16.67
N ILE A 366 12.20 -13.57 17.02
CA ILE A 366 11.15 -13.13 16.09
C ILE A 366 10.37 -11.98 16.73
N THR A 367 10.34 -10.83 16.06
CA THR A 367 9.49 -9.69 16.43
C THR A 367 8.32 -9.60 15.46
N VAL A 368 7.10 -9.54 15.98
CA VAL A 368 5.88 -9.44 15.18
C VAL A 368 5.19 -8.09 15.44
N LEU A 369 4.94 -7.34 14.37
CA LEU A 369 4.30 -6.02 14.38
C LEU A 369 3.05 -6.05 13.47
N PRO A 370 1.94 -6.67 13.93
CA PRO A 370 0.76 -6.82 13.11
C PRO A 370 -0.07 -5.54 13.12
N GLU A 371 -0.14 -4.81 12.01
CA GLU A 371 -0.99 -3.63 11.89
C GLU A 371 -2.46 -4.00 12.18
N PRO A 372 -3.09 -3.40 13.20
CA PRO A 372 -4.51 -3.56 13.44
C PRO A 372 -5.31 -3.08 12.21
N PRO A 373 -6.17 -3.92 11.61
CA PRO A 373 -6.92 -3.55 10.39
C PRO A 373 -7.90 -2.38 10.58
N GLY A 374 -8.25 -2.02 11.82
CA GLY A 374 -9.22 -0.93 12.08
C GLY A 374 -10.67 -1.39 12.03
N VAL A 375 -10.93 -2.48 11.29
CA VAL A 375 -12.18 -3.21 11.17
C VAL A 375 -11.93 -4.68 11.52
N PHE A 376 -12.87 -5.34 12.20
CA PHE A 376 -12.74 -6.76 12.52
C PHE A 376 -13.63 -7.62 11.63
N GLN A 377 -13.04 -8.65 11.01
CA GLN A 377 -13.72 -9.59 10.13
C GLN A 377 -13.33 -11.02 10.48
N ASP A 378 -14.15 -11.99 10.08
CA ASP A 378 -13.97 -13.41 10.45
C ASP A 378 -12.63 -13.97 9.92
N ASP A 379 -12.17 -13.49 8.75
CA ASP A 379 -10.93 -13.84 8.06
C ASP A 379 -9.71 -13.03 8.56
N THR A 380 -9.88 -12.09 9.49
CA THR A 380 -8.79 -11.40 10.16
C THR A 380 -8.03 -12.36 11.10
N ALA A 381 -6.70 -12.30 11.06
CA ALA A 381 -5.84 -13.07 11.95
C ALA A 381 -5.90 -12.51 13.38
N GLY A 382 -6.54 -13.22 14.30
CA GLY A 382 -6.55 -12.84 15.72
C GLY A 382 -5.15 -12.87 16.36
N LEU A 383 -4.99 -12.24 17.53
CA LEU A 383 -3.71 -12.19 18.26
C LEU A 383 -3.10 -13.57 18.54
N THR A 384 -3.91 -14.61 18.72
CA THR A 384 -3.40 -15.98 18.89
C THR A 384 -2.63 -16.46 17.66
N HIS A 385 -3.07 -16.11 16.45
CA HIS A 385 -2.36 -16.44 15.20
C HIS A 385 -1.02 -15.70 15.13
N TRP A 386 -1.00 -14.40 15.45
CA TRP A 386 0.25 -13.62 15.50
C TRP A 386 1.23 -14.11 16.58
N ARG A 387 0.71 -14.60 17.72
CA ARG A 387 1.54 -15.26 18.74
C ARG A 387 2.11 -16.58 18.24
N ALA A 388 1.35 -17.34 17.43
CA ALA A 388 1.85 -18.56 16.80
C ALA A 388 3.03 -18.27 15.86
N VAL A 389 2.96 -17.19 15.07
CA VAL A 389 4.09 -16.69 14.26
C VAL A 389 5.32 -16.42 15.13
N ALA A 390 5.15 -15.71 16.26
CA ALA A 390 6.27 -15.41 17.16
C ALA A 390 6.90 -16.69 17.76
N ASN A 391 6.11 -17.74 18.00
CA ASN A 391 6.56 -19.00 18.61
C ASN A 391 7.50 -19.83 17.72
N PHE A 392 7.71 -19.47 16.46
CA PHE A 392 8.76 -20.07 15.62
C PHE A 392 10.19 -19.69 16.05
N ALA A 393 10.35 -18.69 16.93
CA ALA A 393 11.64 -18.31 17.47
C ALA A 393 12.22 -19.43 18.34
N ARG A 394 13.50 -19.76 18.15
CA ARG A 394 14.21 -20.70 19.02
C ARG A 394 14.41 -20.17 20.43
N GLY A 395 14.64 -18.86 20.56
CA GLY A 395 14.92 -18.19 21.82
C GLY A 395 13.75 -17.30 22.26
N HIS A 396 13.63 -16.12 21.66
CA HIS A 396 12.66 -15.12 22.09
C HIS A 396 11.78 -14.62 20.95
N GLY A 397 10.52 -15.01 20.98
CA GLY A 397 9.47 -14.53 20.09
C GLY A 397 8.51 -13.61 20.83
N HIS A 398 8.17 -12.46 20.25
CA HIS A 398 7.12 -11.62 20.81
C HIS A 398 6.32 -10.86 19.75
N VAL A 399 5.05 -10.64 20.07
CA VAL A 399 4.19 -9.64 19.41
C VAL A 399 4.36 -8.33 20.18
N ASP A 400 4.55 -7.22 19.49
CA ASP A 400 4.70 -5.92 20.14
C ASP A 400 3.55 -5.62 21.11
N SER A 401 3.92 -5.25 22.34
CA SER A 401 2.96 -5.15 23.45
C SER A 401 1.98 -3.99 23.33
N LEU A 402 2.34 -2.90 22.62
CA LEU A 402 1.43 -1.79 22.39
C LEU A 402 0.39 -2.18 21.35
N ILE A 403 0.86 -2.73 20.22
CA ILE A 403 0.00 -3.21 19.15
C ILE A 403 -0.92 -4.32 19.66
N ALA A 404 -0.41 -5.27 20.45
CA ALA A 404 -1.21 -6.37 21.00
C ALA A 404 -2.37 -5.89 21.89
N ARG A 405 -2.23 -4.77 22.62
CA ARG A 405 -3.33 -4.21 23.43
C ARG A 405 -4.41 -3.52 22.59
N ARG A 406 -4.07 -3.15 21.37
CA ARG A 406 -4.87 -2.33 20.47
C ARG A 406 -5.51 -3.12 19.33
N TYR A 407 -5.04 -4.34 19.11
CA TYR A 407 -5.51 -5.23 18.06
C TYR A 407 -6.94 -5.73 18.37
N PRO A 408 -7.85 -5.81 17.38
CA PRO A 408 -7.66 -5.55 15.94
C PRO A 408 -8.03 -4.13 15.48
N LEU A 409 -8.51 -3.26 16.38
CA LEU A 409 -9.26 -2.06 15.96
C LEU A 409 -8.44 -0.76 15.92
N LEU A 410 -7.32 -0.66 16.63
CA LEU A 410 -6.66 0.62 16.88
C LEU A 410 -5.23 0.65 16.33
N PRO A 411 -5.01 0.91 15.03
CA PRO A 411 -3.68 1.04 14.46
C PRO A 411 -2.85 2.12 15.17
N SER A 412 -1.54 1.89 15.14
CA SER A 412 -0.54 2.83 15.63
C SER A 412 0.00 3.67 14.49
N ALA A 413 0.62 4.80 14.82
CA ALA A 413 1.35 5.58 13.83
C ALA A 413 2.52 4.74 13.26
N PRO A 414 2.81 4.82 11.95
CA PRO A 414 3.88 4.04 11.31
C PRO A 414 5.24 4.18 11.98
N GLY A 415 5.54 5.36 12.55
CA GLY A 415 6.80 5.64 13.25
C GLY A 415 7.02 4.79 14.52
N HIS A 416 5.99 4.09 15.02
CA HIS A 416 6.15 3.10 16.08
C HIS A 416 7.06 1.94 15.65
N ALA A 417 7.03 1.54 14.37
CA ALA A 417 7.91 0.49 13.85
C ALA A 417 9.39 0.86 14.05
N SER A 418 9.78 2.10 13.70
CA SER A 418 11.14 2.61 13.87
C SER A 418 11.63 2.49 15.32
N GLN A 419 10.78 2.85 16.29
CA GLN A 419 11.13 2.78 17.72
C GLN A 419 11.36 1.36 18.23
N ARG A 420 10.78 0.35 17.56
CA ARG A 420 10.90 -1.06 17.96
C ARG A 420 12.13 -1.74 17.38
N PHE A 421 12.70 -1.17 16.33
CA PHE A 421 13.94 -1.64 15.72
C PHE A 421 15.18 -0.90 16.22
N ASP A 422 15.00 0.23 16.91
CA ASP A 422 16.04 0.96 17.62
C ASP A 422 16.54 0.14 18.82
N GLY A 423 17.44 -0.81 18.56
CA GLY A 423 18.01 -1.69 19.59
C GLY A 423 18.75 -2.94 19.09
N GLY A 424 19.00 -3.05 17.78
CA GLY A 424 19.73 -4.20 17.21
C GLY A 424 21.14 -4.38 17.77
N VAL A 425 21.66 -5.62 17.67
CA VAL A 425 23.00 -5.98 18.15
C VAL A 425 24.05 -5.14 17.39
N PRO A 426 24.89 -4.35 18.07
CA PRO A 426 25.93 -3.55 17.44
C PRO A 426 26.87 -4.44 16.60
N GLY A 427 27.08 -4.06 15.34
CA GLY A 427 28.04 -4.72 14.46
C GLY A 427 28.29 -3.88 13.21
N PRO A 428 29.37 -4.15 12.45
CA PRO A 428 29.60 -3.49 11.18
C PRO A 428 28.41 -3.77 10.25
N GLN A 429 27.83 -2.70 9.71
CA GLN A 429 26.71 -2.81 8.78
C GLN A 429 27.18 -3.52 7.51
N PRO A 430 26.36 -4.40 6.92
CA PRO A 430 26.67 -4.93 5.61
C PRO A 430 26.72 -3.78 4.60
N GLY A 431 27.73 -3.77 3.74
CA GLY A 431 27.76 -2.84 2.60
C GLY A 431 26.55 -3.07 1.68
N PRO A 432 26.11 -2.04 0.93
CA PRO A 432 24.92 -2.12 0.10
C PRO A 432 25.01 -3.29 -0.88
N LEU A 433 23.89 -3.99 -1.06
CA LEU A 433 23.79 -5.11 -1.97
C LEU A 433 23.66 -4.59 -3.42
N PRO A 434 24.57 -4.93 -4.34
CA PRO A 434 24.43 -4.50 -5.74
C PRO A 434 23.12 -5.04 -6.34
N ALA A 435 22.38 -4.21 -7.07
CA ALA A 435 21.06 -4.56 -7.62
C ALA A 435 21.13 -5.84 -8.49
N ALA A 436 22.10 -5.95 -9.40
CA ALA A 436 22.28 -7.15 -10.20
C ALA A 436 22.54 -8.42 -9.36
N ALA A 437 23.22 -8.30 -8.21
CA ALA A 437 23.42 -9.42 -7.29
C ALA A 437 22.13 -9.78 -6.55
N ALA A 438 21.34 -8.78 -6.14
CA ALA A 438 20.02 -8.97 -5.57
C ALA A 438 19.10 -9.72 -6.56
N MET A 439 19.06 -9.29 -7.82
CA MET A 439 18.22 -9.91 -8.85
C MET A 439 18.61 -11.35 -9.13
N ARG A 440 19.91 -11.65 -9.25
CA ARG A 440 20.38 -13.04 -9.40
C ARG A 440 19.94 -13.93 -8.23
N ARG A 441 20.00 -13.42 -6.99
CA ARG A 441 19.56 -14.18 -5.82
C ARG A 441 18.06 -14.46 -5.84
N LEU A 442 17.25 -13.44 -6.15
CA LEU A 442 15.80 -13.62 -6.29
C LEU A 442 15.43 -14.60 -7.43
N ALA A 443 16.20 -14.60 -8.53
CA ALA A 443 16.01 -15.52 -9.65
C ALA A 443 16.38 -16.99 -9.31
N CYS A 444 17.29 -17.20 -8.35
CA CYS A 444 17.71 -18.53 -7.90
C CYS A 444 16.81 -19.13 -6.80
N GLY A 445 15.65 -18.53 -6.52
CA GLY A 445 14.65 -19.08 -5.62
C GLY A 445 14.22 -20.50 -6.01
N PRO A 446 13.62 -21.26 -5.07
CA PRO A 446 13.20 -22.62 -5.35
C PRO A 446 12.26 -22.68 -6.56
N PRO A 447 12.45 -23.65 -7.49
CA PRO A 447 11.61 -23.75 -8.68
C PRO A 447 10.14 -23.92 -8.29
N GLY A 448 9.25 -23.13 -8.91
CA GLY A 448 7.81 -23.11 -8.62
C GLY A 448 7.33 -21.94 -7.75
N THR A 449 8.19 -21.00 -7.36
CA THR A 449 7.74 -19.75 -6.75
C THR A 449 6.97 -18.87 -7.74
N GLU A 450 5.86 -18.28 -7.30
CA GLU A 450 5.03 -17.26 -8.00
C GLU A 450 5.76 -15.90 -8.16
N LEU A 451 7.10 -15.94 -8.27
CA LEU A 451 8.03 -14.83 -8.40
C LEU A 451 8.87 -15.05 -9.66
N LEU A 452 8.77 -14.13 -10.63
CA LEU A 452 9.55 -14.16 -11.86
C LEU A 452 10.51 -12.97 -11.90
N VAL A 453 11.80 -13.25 -12.07
CA VAL A 453 12.84 -12.23 -12.25
C VAL A 453 13.36 -12.29 -13.70
N VAL A 454 13.30 -11.17 -14.42
CA VAL A 454 13.69 -11.05 -15.84
C VAL A 454 14.67 -9.92 -16.05
#